data_AF-A0A9W9ES90-F1
#
_entry.id   AF-A0A9W9ES90-F1
#
_cell.length_a   1.000
_cell.length_b   1.000
_cell.length_c   1.000
_cell.angle_alpha   90.00
_cell.angle_beta   90.00
_cell.angle_gamma   90.00
#
_symmetry.space_group_name_H-M   'P 1'
#
loop_
_entity.id
_entity.type
_entity.pdbx_description
1 polymer ?
#
loop_
_entity_poly.entity_id
_entity_poly.type
_entity_poly.pdbx_seq_one_letter_code
_entity_poly.pdbx_strand_id
1 'polypeptide(L)'
;MSHQRGLGGGQVWGSAVSSKDAIDAVVICTPDRTHHEIVKSLAPLRLHVICEKSLATSLDDFLDIYRYLGLDRSPEVLFAVGHVMKYSLHNQLLRKLVSEDEAVGEVVGNWRNESTSGPTLLTKSCHDIDFLLWLMCEPNIPQPDQQRDTPYLPSSVSSSGSLTFFRQPRKLRVAKKATNYLSCPIEKECHFSARKIYWEQGTCQELGGWPLNVVVPDIEAYLDEGGLNGAASGLDRKLKEDYTEETPSQEVSSRQWYGRCVFESDSDVCDDQTVHITWDDDEPSGRMAKRATFHMTAFTQGVCTKQTKIFGTRGEIETNGKSRCQQR
;
A
#
# COMPACT_ATOMS: atom_id res chain seq x y z
N MET A 1 0.73 36.98 33.44
CA MET A 1 -0.18 37.55 32.43
C MET A 1 -0.40 36.50 31.36
N SER A 2 -1.54 35.83 31.37
CA SER A 2 -1.90 34.77 30.43
C SER A 2 -2.39 35.39 29.12
N HIS A 3 -1.57 35.37 28.08
CA HIS A 3 -2.01 35.75 26.73
C HIS A 3 -2.88 34.61 26.14
N GLN A 4 -4.18 34.64 26.39
CA GLN A 4 -5.13 33.98 25.49
C GLN A 4 -5.28 34.87 24.25
N ARG A 5 -4.62 34.50 23.14
CA ARG A 5 -4.95 35.05 21.82
C ARG A 5 -6.29 34.45 21.40
N GLY A 6 -7.34 35.27 21.36
CA GLY A 6 -8.68 34.83 20.93
C GLY A 6 -8.72 34.50 19.43
N LEU A 7 -9.62 33.58 19.05
CA LEU A 7 -9.94 33.29 17.65
C LEU A 7 -10.70 34.49 17.05
N GLY A 8 -10.02 35.28 16.22
CA GLY A 8 -10.65 36.33 15.42
C GLY A 8 -11.28 35.72 14.16
N GLY A 9 -12.58 35.91 13.96
CA GLY A 9 -13.25 35.55 12.71
C GLY A 9 -12.95 36.58 11.61
N GLY A 10 -12.36 36.15 10.51
CA GLY A 10 -12.15 36.96 9.30
C GLY A 10 -12.70 36.25 8.07
N GLN A 11 -13.41 36.97 7.21
CA GLN A 11 -13.63 36.56 5.83
C GLN A 11 -12.59 37.24 4.94
N VAL A 12 -12.21 36.54 3.87
CA VAL A 12 -11.53 37.00 2.64
C VAL A 12 -10.06 36.57 2.49
N TRP A 13 -9.85 35.76 1.44
CA TRP A 13 -8.59 35.50 0.76
C TRP A 13 -7.93 36.81 0.30
N GLY A 14 -6.69 37.07 0.73
CA GLY A 14 -5.85 38.16 0.22
C GLY A 14 -5.56 39.33 1.17
N SER A 15 -6.31 39.51 2.27
CA SER A 15 -6.11 40.64 3.19
C SER A 15 -5.86 40.26 4.66
N ALA A 16 -5.99 39.00 5.03
CA ALA A 16 -5.96 38.58 6.44
C ALA A 16 -4.54 38.35 7.02
N VAL A 17 -3.52 38.14 6.18
CA VAL A 17 -2.17 37.80 6.68
C VAL A 17 -1.13 38.75 6.07
N SER A 18 -0.87 39.86 6.77
CA SER A 18 0.11 40.87 6.34
C SER A 18 1.45 40.80 7.08
N SER A 19 1.57 40.00 8.17
CA SER A 19 2.84 39.75 8.84
C SER A 19 2.88 38.39 9.56
N LYS A 20 4.09 37.84 9.71
CA LYS A 20 4.37 36.57 10.40
C LYS A 20 4.20 36.66 11.93
N ASP A 21 4.17 37.86 12.50
CA ASP A 21 4.23 38.09 13.96
C ASP A 21 2.96 37.65 14.72
N ALA A 22 1.88 37.36 13.98
CA ALA A 22 0.59 37.00 14.55
C ALA A 22 0.25 35.50 14.47
N ILE A 23 0.82 34.75 13.51
CA ILE A 23 0.40 33.39 13.15
C ILE A 23 1.64 32.52 12.90
N ASP A 24 1.68 31.33 13.50
CA ASP A 24 2.78 30.36 13.34
C ASP A 24 2.44 29.23 12.35
N ALA A 25 1.14 28.92 12.20
CA ALA A 25 0.65 27.82 11.39
C ALA A 25 -0.69 28.14 10.70
N VAL A 26 -0.93 27.52 9.55
CA VAL A 26 -2.17 27.59 8.79
C VAL A 26 -2.68 26.19 8.48
N VAL A 27 -4.02 26.05 8.50
CA VAL A 27 -4.70 24.83 8.07
C VAL A 27 -5.56 25.18 6.86
N ILE A 28 -5.25 24.57 5.72
CA ILE A 28 -5.93 24.82 4.45
C ILE A 28 -6.97 23.72 4.26
N CYS A 29 -8.25 24.05 4.44
CA CYS A 29 -9.38 23.14 4.30
C CYS A 29 -10.33 23.53 3.15
N THR A 30 -9.78 24.12 2.10
CA THR A 30 -10.52 24.56 0.90
C THR A 30 -10.66 23.43 -0.12
N PRO A 31 -11.37 23.60 -1.25
CA PRO A 31 -11.32 22.64 -2.34
C PRO A 31 -9.90 22.48 -2.92
N ASP A 32 -9.53 21.24 -3.25
CA ASP A 32 -8.21 20.83 -3.76
C ASP A 32 -7.65 21.68 -4.90
N ARG A 33 -8.48 22.07 -5.87
CA ARG A 33 -8.10 22.96 -6.99
C ARG A 33 -7.58 24.35 -6.56
N THR A 34 -7.79 24.74 -5.30
CA THR A 34 -7.34 26.04 -4.77
C THR A 34 -6.08 25.93 -3.94
N HIS A 35 -5.66 24.73 -3.55
CA HIS A 35 -4.53 24.51 -2.64
C HIS A 35 -3.23 25.08 -3.20
N HIS A 36 -2.95 24.88 -4.49
CA HIS A 36 -1.75 25.39 -5.14
C HIS A 36 -1.60 26.91 -4.98
N GLU A 37 -2.63 27.68 -5.38
CA GLU A 37 -2.59 29.15 -5.30
C GLU A 37 -2.59 29.66 -3.85
N ILE A 38 -3.22 28.96 -2.90
CA ILE A 38 -3.14 29.30 -1.47
C ILE A 38 -1.74 29.11 -0.95
N VAL A 39 -1.18 27.92 -1.16
CA VAL A 39 0.15 27.57 -0.65
C VAL A 39 1.19 28.49 -1.26
N LYS A 40 1.10 28.77 -2.57
CA LYS A 40 1.94 29.74 -3.27
C LYS A 40 1.88 31.13 -2.65
N SER A 41 0.68 31.62 -2.32
CA SER A 41 0.50 32.95 -1.71
C SER A 41 1.02 33.02 -0.28
N LEU A 42 0.97 31.92 0.47
CA LEU A 42 1.42 31.84 1.86
C LEU A 42 2.91 31.48 2.00
N ALA A 43 3.52 30.89 0.97
CA ALA A 43 4.91 30.43 0.98
C ALA A 43 5.93 31.51 1.41
N PRO A 44 5.83 32.79 0.98
CA PRO A 44 6.76 33.83 1.42
C PRO A 44 6.74 34.09 2.93
N LEU A 45 5.64 33.78 3.60
CA LEU A 45 5.45 34.02 5.04
C LEU A 45 6.09 32.95 5.92
N ARG A 46 6.49 31.81 5.34
CA ARG A 46 7.19 30.72 6.06
C ARG A 46 6.44 30.24 7.31
N LEU A 47 5.14 29.99 7.16
CA LEU A 47 4.25 29.44 8.19
C LEU A 47 4.20 27.93 8.11
N HIS A 48 4.00 27.22 9.24
CA HIS A 48 3.67 25.80 9.22
C HIS A 48 2.35 25.57 8.49
N VAL A 49 2.27 24.54 7.64
CA VAL A 49 1.10 24.32 6.79
C VAL A 49 0.59 22.90 6.98
N ILE A 50 -0.68 22.77 7.36
CA ILE A 50 -1.45 21.54 7.14
C ILE A 50 -2.39 21.79 5.98
N CYS A 51 -2.32 21.00 4.92
CA CYS A 51 -3.21 21.13 3.77
C CYS A 51 -4.09 19.89 3.65
N GLU A 52 -5.41 20.06 3.56
CA GLU A 52 -6.34 18.94 3.38
C GLU A 52 -6.04 18.16 2.10
N LYS A 53 -6.45 16.90 2.09
CA LYS A 53 -6.34 16.03 0.91
C LYS A 53 -7.54 16.24 -0.02
N SER A 54 -7.39 16.09 -1.33
CA SER A 54 -6.16 15.83 -2.10
C SER A 54 -5.27 17.08 -2.17
N LEU A 55 -3.93 16.92 -2.10
CA LEU A 55 -3.04 18.08 -2.02
C LEU A 55 -3.09 18.95 -3.29
N ALA A 56 -3.18 18.33 -4.46
CA ALA A 56 -3.27 19.00 -5.75
C ALA A 56 -4.02 18.12 -6.76
N THR A 57 -4.46 18.72 -7.87
CA THR A 57 -5.17 18.03 -8.96
C THR A 57 -4.27 17.60 -10.12
N SER A 58 -2.99 17.98 -10.10
CA SER A 58 -1.99 17.60 -11.10
C SER A 58 -0.61 17.39 -10.47
N LEU A 59 0.26 16.65 -11.16
CA LEU A 59 1.63 16.45 -10.72
C LEU A 59 2.43 17.76 -10.72
N ASP A 60 2.21 18.62 -11.71
CA ASP A 60 2.91 19.91 -11.81
C ASP A 60 2.55 20.82 -10.64
N ASP A 61 1.27 20.92 -10.28
CA ASP A 61 0.82 21.70 -9.13
C ASP A 61 1.37 21.12 -7.81
N PHE A 62 1.45 19.79 -7.71
CA PHE A 62 2.05 19.12 -6.55
C PHE A 62 3.54 19.48 -6.41
N LEU A 63 4.30 19.41 -7.51
CA LEU A 63 5.72 19.75 -7.53
C LEU A 63 5.96 21.24 -7.26
N ASP A 64 5.08 22.11 -7.73
CA ASP A 64 5.11 23.54 -7.43
C ASP A 64 4.90 23.82 -5.95
N ILE A 65 3.90 23.20 -5.31
CA ILE A 65 3.69 23.29 -3.86
C ILE A 65 4.95 22.87 -3.10
N TYR A 66 5.56 21.76 -3.52
CA TYR A 66 6.79 21.25 -2.93
C TYR A 66 7.95 22.26 -3.04
N ARG A 67 8.09 22.92 -4.20
CA ARG A 67 9.08 23.97 -4.46
C ARG A 67 8.81 25.25 -3.65
N TYR A 68 7.55 25.71 -3.60
CA TYR A 68 7.18 26.93 -2.88
C TYR A 68 7.49 26.82 -1.39
N LEU A 69 7.22 25.66 -0.80
CA LEU A 69 7.48 25.39 0.61
C LEU A 69 8.94 25.05 0.91
N GLY A 70 9.77 24.85 -0.13
CA GLY A 70 11.18 24.52 0.01
C GLY A 70 11.42 23.22 0.78
N LEU A 71 10.55 22.23 0.60
CA LEU A 71 10.58 20.95 1.33
C LEU A 71 11.76 20.06 0.92
N ASP A 72 12.44 20.40 -0.17
CA ASP A 72 13.70 19.83 -0.64
C ASP A 72 14.92 20.26 0.20
N ARG A 73 14.78 21.28 1.04
CA ARG A 73 15.83 21.86 1.90
C ARG A 73 15.41 21.72 3.36
N SER A 74 16.34 21.64 4.31
CA SER A 74 16.03 21.37 5.73
C SER A 74 14.93 22.31 6.19
N PRO A 75 13.69 21.82 6.35
CA PRO A 75 12.57 22.73 6.28
C PRO A 75 12.43 23.41 7.64
N GLU A 76 12.64 24.72 7.69
CA GLU A 76 12.22 25.56 8.83
C GLU A 76 10.69 25.52 9.03
N VAL A 77 9.96 25.00 8.04
CA VAL A 77 8.51 24.95 7.98
C VAL A 77 8.03 23.50 7.98
N LEU A 78 7.35 23.08 9.05
CA LEU A 78 6.57 21.84 9.06
C LEU A 78 5.43 21.91 8.05
N PHE A 79 5.39 20.92 7.16
CA PHE A 79 4.31 20.70 6.21
C PHE A 79 3.70 19.32 6.42
N ALA A 80 2.37 19.23 6.45
CA ALA A 80 1.65 17.96 6.47
C ALA A 80 0.43 18.02 5.56
N VAL A 81 0.08 16.86 5.00
CA VAL A 81 -1.18 16.66 4.32
C VAL A 81 -2.19 16.07 5.30
N GLY A 82 -3.44 16.51 5.26
CA GLY A 82 -4.56 16.11 6.10
C GLY A 82 -5.03 14.65 5.91
N HIS A 83 -4.10 13.69 5.94
CA HIS A 83 -4.40 12.26 5.91
C HIS A 83 -4.93 11.78 7.27
N VAL A 84 -6.10 12.29 7.67
CA VAL A 84 -6.74 12.07 8.98
C VAL A 84 -6.89 10.59 9.35
N MET A 85 -7.02 9.71 8.35
CA MET A 85 -7.17 8.27 8.55
C MET A 85 -5.97 7.64 9.26
N LYS A 86 -4.75 8.19 9.14
CA LYS A 86 -3.56 7.70 9.87
C LYS A 86 -3.66 7.90 11.38
N TYR A 87 -4.53 8.81 11.83
CA TYR A 87 -4.60 9.26 13.21
C TYR A 87 -5.91 8.89 13.92
N SER A 88 -6.90 8.34 13.19
CA SER A 88 -8.13 7.89 13.82
C SER A 88 -7.85 6.72 14.77
N LEU A 89 -8.45 6.77 15.97
CA LEU A 89 -8.24 5.74 17.00
C LEU A 89 -8.59 4.34 16.48
N HIS A 90 -9.66 4.23 15.68
CA HIS A 90 -10.03 2.97 15.03
C HIS A 90 -8.97 2.49 14.04
N ASN A 91 -8.35 3.35 13.21
CA ASN A 91 -7.32 2.90 12.26
C ASN A 91 -5.95 2.66 12.92
N GLN A 92 -5.63 3.36 14.00
CA GLN A 92 -4.45 3.05 14.81
C GLN A 92 -4.63 1.69 15.50
N LEU A 93 -5.83 1.42 16.02
CA LEU A 93 -6.20 0.11 16.55
C LEU A 93 -6.22 -0.95 15.45
N LEU A 94 -6.76 -0.67 14.27
CA LEU A 94 -6.74 -1.57 13.12
C LEU A 94 -5.30 -1.86 12.66
N ARG A 95 -4.43 -0.86 12.61
CA ARG A 95 -3.00 -1.03 12.32
C ARG A 95 -2.34 -1.94 13.34
N LYS A 96 -2.61 -1.74 14.63
CA LYS A 96 -2.12 -2.60 15.70
C LYS A 96 -2.66 -4.03 15.54
N LEU A 97 -3.96 -4.19 15.33
CA LEU A 97 -4.63 -5.47 15.13
C LEU A 97 -4.08 -6.22 13.90
N VAL A 98 -3.83 -5.53 12.80
CA VAL A 98 -3.37 -6.13 11.54
C VAL A 98 -1.86 -6.34 11.49
N SER A 99 -1.07 -5.44 12.08
CA SER A 99 0.40 -5.40 11.91
C SER A 99 1.20 -5.87 13.12
N GLU A 100 0.60 -5.83 14.31
CA GLU A 100 1.27 -6.18 15.58
C GLU A 100 0.62 -7.39 16.24
N ASP A 101 -0.71 -7.39 16.32
CA ASP A 101 -1.47 -8.45 17.01
C ASP A 101 -1.89 -9.60 16.05
N GLU A 102 -1.65 -9.47 14.73
CA GLU A 102 -2.04 -10.43 13.68
C GLU A 102 -3.51 -10.89 13.75
N ALA A 103 -4.40 -10.08 14.34
CA ALA A 103 -5.75 -10.44 14.75
C ALA A 103 -6.69 -10.86 13.60
N VAL A 104 -6.33 -10.55 12.35
CA VAL A 104 -7.11 -10.91 11.15
C VAL A 104 -6.28 -11.67 10.10
N GLY A 105 -5.08 -12.12 10.47
CA GLY A 105 -4.17 -12.71 9.49
C GLY A 105 -3.81 -11.73 8.36
N GLU A 106 -3.69 -12.24 7.14
CA GLU A 106 -3.05 -11.53 6.04
C GLU A 106 -4.01 -10.87 5.05
N VAL A 107 -3.61 -9.72 4.51
CA VAL A 107 -4.34 -9.05 3.42
C VAL A 107 -3.74 -9.47 2.07
N VAL A 108 -4.37 -10.42 1.39
CA VAL A 108 -4.21 -10.65 -0.06
C VAL A 108 -5.26 -9.80 -0.77
N GLY A 109 -4.91 -9.15 -1.87
CA GLY A 109 -5.87 -8.36 -2.62
C GLY A 109 -6.13 -8.84 -4.04
N ASN A 110 -7.17 -8.26 -4.60
CA ASN A 110 -7.94 -8.76 -5.74
C ASN A 110 -7.39 -8.31 -7.11
N TRP A 111 -6.08 -8.08 -7.24
CA TRP A 111 -5.51 -7.36 -8.39
C TRP A 111 -5.00 -8.34 -9.45
N ARG A 112 -5.87 -8.70 -10.39
CA ARG A 112 -5.53 -9.57 -11.54
C ARG A 112 -5.25 -8.80 -12.84
N ASN A 113 -5.82 -7.61 -13.01
CA ASN A 113 -5.87 -6.92 -14.29
C ASN A 113 -5.48 -5.43 -14.17
N GLU A 114 -4.43 -5.02 -14.88
CA GLU A 114 -3.87 -3.66 -14.85
C GLU A 114 -4.86 -2.58 -15.29
N SER A 115 -5.80 -2.88 -16.19
CA SER A 115 -6.81 -1.91 -16.63
C SER A 115 -7.87 -1.59 -15.55
N THR A 116 -7.97 -2.46 -14.54
CA THR A 116 -8.96 -2.36 -13.45
C THR A 116 -8.35 -2.12 -12.09
N SER A 117 -7.02 -2.09 -11.99
CA SER A 117 -6.30 -1.96 -10.72
C SER A 117 -5.03 -1.14 -10.84
N GLY A 118 -4.61 -0.51 -9.73
CA GLY A 118 -3.27 0.09 -9.68
C GLY A 118 -2.19 -1.00 -9.72
N PRO A 119 -0.97 -0.66 -10.21
CA PRO A 119 0.14 -1.60 -10.25
C PRO A 119 0.41 -2.18 -8.86
N THR A 120 0.85 -3.44 -8.80
CA THR A 120 1.07 -4.17 -7.54
C THR A 120 1.98 -3.43 -6.57
N LEU A 121 2.96 -2.67 -7.08
CA LEU A 121 3.83 -1.82 -6.27
C LEU A 121 3.04 -0.78 -5.44
N LEU A 122 1.95 -0.23 -5.98
CA LEU A 122 1.08 0.73 -5.29
C LEU A 122 -0.01 0.03 -4.49
N THR A 123 -0.61 -1.02 -5.03
CA THR A 123 -1.80 -1.66 -4.42
C THR A 123 -1.46 -2.67 -3.35
N LYS A 124 -0.30 -3.34 -3.44
CA LYS A 124 0.18 -4.34 -2.47
C LYS A 124 1.36 -3.85 -1.65
N SER A 125 2.31 -3.18 -2.29
CA SER A 125 3.64 -2.93 -1.72
C SER A 125 3.91 -1.46 -1.37
N CYS A 126 2.89 -0.61 -1.38
CA CYS A 126 3.07 0.81 -1.04
C CYS A 126 3.60 0.99 0.38
N HIS A 127 3.16 0.15 1.32
CA HIS A 127 3.66 0.13 2.69
C HIS A 127 5.13 -0.30 2.77
N ASP A 128 5.57 -1.22 1.92
CA ASP A 128 6.95 -1.69 1.88
C ASP A 128 7.90 -0.62 1.32
N ILE A 129 7.46 0.07 0.27
CA ILE A 129 8.20 1.19 -0.32
C ILE A 129 8.24 2.38 0.64
N ASP A 130 7.13 2.72 1.31
CA ASP A 130 7.10 3.75 2.35
C ASP A 130 8.07 3.43 3.49
N PHE A 131 8.05 2.18 3.99
CA PHE A 131 8.98 1.73 5.02
C PHE A 131 10.45 1.84 4.58
N LEU A 132 10.75 1.41 3.36
CA LEU A 132 12.11 1.48 2.81
C LEU A 132 12.57 2.93 2.65
N LEU A 133 11.70 3.82 2.16
CA LEU A 133 12.01 5.24 2.05
C LEU A 133 12.17 5.89 3.42
N TRP A 134 11.31 5.58 4.40
CA TRP A 134 11.48 6.03 5.77
C TRP A 134 12.83 5.57 6.35
N LEU A 135 13.15 4.28 6.24
CA LEU A 135 14.39 3.71 6.78
C LEU A 135 15.66 4.30 6.14
N MET A 136 15.60 4.61 4.84
CA MET A 136 16.78 4.99 4.05
C MET A 136 16.89 6.50 3.82
N CYS A 137 15.80 7.26 3.90
CA CYS A 137 15.77 8.68 3.58
C CYS A 137 15.55 9.56 4.80
N GLU A 138 14.74 9.14 5.78
CA GLU A 138 14.42 10.00 6.91
C GLU A 138 15.61 10.13 7.86
N PRO A 139 15.95 11.36 8.28
CA PRO A 139 16.97 11.56 9.28
C PRO A 139 16.48 11.05 10.64
N ASN A 140 17.44 10.73 11.53
CA ASN A 140 17.12 10.41 12.91
C ASN A 140 16.35 11.56 13.59
N ILE A 141 15.57 11.22 14.61
CA ILE A 141 14.87 12.23 15.42
C ILE A 141 15.94 13.13 16.05
N PRO A 142 15.88 14.46 15.80
CA PRO A 142 16.88 15.38 16.35
C PRO A 142 16.77 15.43 17.87
N GLN A 143 17.91 15.64 18.55
CA GLN A 143 17.93 16.06 19.95
C GLN A 143 17.23 17.42 20.11
N PRO A 144 16.76 17.79 21.33
CA PRO A 144 16.02 19.04 21.56
C PRO A 144 16.71 20.33 21.09
N ASP A 145 18.04 20.30 20.96
CA ASP A 145 18.92 21.39 20.56
C ASP A 145 19.49 21.25 19.14
N GLN A 146 19.12 20.20 18.40
CA GLN A 146 19.58 19.96 17.03
C GLN A 146 18.53 20.31 15.99
N GLN A 147 18.98 20.95 14.90
CA GLN A 147 18.15 21.16 13.72
C GLN A 147 17.96 19.83 12.99
N ARG A 148 16.77 19.64 12.39
CA ARG A 148 16.48 18.43 11.63
C ARG A 148 17.26 18.43 10.32
N ASP A 149 18.00 17.36 10.08
CA ASP A 149 18.70 17.13 8.80
C ASP A 149 17.68 17.03 7.64
N THR A 150 18.13 17.22 6.40
CA THR A 150 17.30 16.97 5.22
C THR A 150 17.09 15.48 5.00
N PRO A 151 15.92 15.06 4.49
CA PRO A 151 15.76 13.72 3.95
C PRO A 151 16.78 13.45 2.82
N TYR A 152 17.39 12.27 2.85
CA TYR A 152 18.33 11.84 1.81
C TYR A 152 17.56 11.09 0.72
N LEU A 153 17.05 11.83 -0.26
CA LEU A 153 16.19 11.29 -1.32
C LEU A 153 16.98 10.45 -2.34
N PRO A 154 16.34 9.45 -2.96
CA PRO A 154 17.00 8.59 -3.96
C PRO A 154 17.40 9.38 -5.22
N SER A 155 18.55 9.02 -5.79
CA SER A 155 19.05 9.54 -7.06
C SER A 155 18.36 8.88 -8.26
N SER A 156 18.04 7.59 -8.15
CA SER A 156 17.35 6.86 -9.21
C SER A 156 16.47 5.73 -8.69
N VAL A 157 15.43 5.42 -9.46
CA VAL A 157 14.54 4.28 -9.28
C VAL A 157 14.39 3.56 -10.61
N SER A 158 14.54 2.25 -10.61
CA SER A 158 14.27 1.39 -11.78
C SER A 158 13.48 0.17 -11.34
N SER A 159 12.56 -0.28 -12.19
CA SER A 159 11.70 -1.44 -11.91
C SER A 159 11.68 -2.35 -13.13
N SER A 160 11.84 -3.64 -12.90
CA SER A 160 11.67 -4.68 -13.91
C SER A 160 10.79 -5.78 -13.33
N GLY A 161 9.78 -6.20 -14.09
CA GLY A 161 8.86 -7.25 -13.66
C GLY A 161 8.13 -7.82 -14.85
N SER A 162 7.61 -9.03 -14.69
CA SER A 162 6.77 -9.64 -15.70
C SER A 162 5.88 -10.71 -15.09
N LEU A 163 4.77 -11.01 -15.77
CA LEU A 163 4.01 -12.23 -15.54
C LEU A 163 4.76 -13.39 -16.19
N THR A 164 5.40 -14.25 -15.39
CA THR A 164 6.25 -15.32 -15.89
C THR A 164 5.64 -16.70 -15.71
N PHE A 165 5.00 -16.93 -14.57
CA PHE A 165 4.54 -18.22 -14.10
C PHE A 165 3.05 -18.44 -14.35
N PHE A 166 2.17 -17.52 -13.97
CA PHE A 166 0.71 -17.70 -14.12
C PHE A 166 0.23 -17.39 -15.55
N ARG A 167 0.81 -18.10 -16.52
CA ARG A 167 0.44 -18.03 -17.93
C ARG A 167 -0.01 -19.38 -18.44
N GLN A 168 -0.94 -19.37 -19.39
CA GLN A 168 -1.52 -20.58 -19.97
C GLN A 168 -0.49 -21.64 -20.40
N PRO A 169 0.66 -21.31 -21.03
CA PRO A 169 1.66 -22.31 -21.40
C PRO A 169 2.33 -23.04 -20.23
N ARG A 170 2.27 -22.49 -19.01
CA ARG A 170 2.82 -23.10 -17.79
C ARG A 170 1.82 -24.04 -17.10
N LYS A 171 0.57 -24.07 -17.55
CA LYS A 171 -0.44 -24.96 -17.02
C LYS A 171 0.01 -26.41 -17.15
N LEU A 172 -0.13 -27.17 -16.06
CA LEU A 172 0.20 -28.59 -16.07
C LEU A 172 -0.68 -29.33 -17.08
N ARG A 173 -0.05 -30.10 -17.98
CA ARG A 173 -0.78 -30.89 -19.01
C ARG A 173 -1.82 -31.82 -18.40
N VAL A 174 -1.56 -32.34 -17.20
CA VAL A 174 -2.49 -33.20 -16.45
C VAL A 174 -3.79 -32.47 -16.07
N ALA A 175 -3.77 -31.14 -15.92
CA ALA A 175 -4.95 -30.32 -15.67
C ALA A 175 -5.83 -30.11 -16.93
N LYS A 176 -5.37 -30.59 -18.10
CA LYS A 176 -6.10 -30.54 -19.38
C LYS A 176 -6.64 -29.13 -19.68
N LYS A 177 -7.86 -29.04 -20.24
CA LYS A 177 -8.56 -27.79 -20.57
C LYS A 177 -9.43 -27.25 -19.42
N ALA A 178 -9.21 -27.69 -18.18
CA ALA A 178 -10.02 -27.24 -17.05
C ALA A 178 -9.86 -25.72 -16.83
N THR A 179 -10.94 -24.97 -16.89
CA THR A 179 -10.94 -23.51 -16.69
C THR A 179 -11.23 -23.12 -15.25
N ASN A 180 -11.73 -24.03 -14.43
CA ASN A 180 -12.06 -23.80 -13.02
C ASN A 180 -11.68 -25.00 -12.14
N TYR A 181 -11.72 -24.82 -10.82
CA TYR A 181 -11.34 -25.89 -9.89
C TYR A 181 -12.22 -27.15 -10.01
N LEU A 182 -13.52 -27.00 -10.31
CA LEU A 182 -14.47 -28.12 -10.42
C LEU A 182 -14.16 -29.07 -11.56
N SER A 183 -13.71 -28.53 -12.70
CA SER A 183 -13.35 -29.30 -13.88
C SER A 183 -11.90 -29.81 -13.83
N CYS A 184 -11.13 -29.37 -12.82
CA CYS A 184 -9.71 -29.68 -12.73
C CYS A 184 -9.49 -31.11 -12.20
N PRO A 185 -8.90 -32.03 -13.01
CA PRO A 185 -8.73 -33.42 -12.60
C PRO A 185 -7.69 -33.62 -11.49
N ILE A 186 -6.89 -32.59 -11.18
CA ILE A 186 -5.88 -32.61 -10.12
C ILE A 186 -6.22 -31.64 -8.98
N GLU A 187 -7.49 -31.23 -8.85
CA GLU A 187 -7.92 -30.23 -7.86
C GLU A 187 -7.43 -30.57 -6.43
N LYS A 188 -7.55 -31.84 -6.05
CA LYS A 188 -7.16 -32.35 -4.72
C LYS A 188 -5.67 -32.31 -4.45
N GLU A 189 -4.83 -32.24 -5.47
CA GLU A 189 -3.37 -32.08 -5.37
C GLU A 189 -2.90 -30.68 -5.80
N CYS A 190 -3.79 -29.88 -6.39
CA CYS A 190 -3.48 -28.56 -6.90
C CYS A 190 -3.24 -27.58 -5.75
N HIS A 191 -2.09 -26.91 -5.77
CA HIS A 191 -1.75 -25.83 -4.84
C HIS A 191 -2.63 -24.59 -5.02
N PHE A 192 -3.19 -24.41 -6.22
CA PHE A 192 -4.03 -23.28 -6.60
C PHE A 192 -5.52 -23.64 -6.62
N SER A 193 -5.93 -24.69 -5.89
CA SER A 193 -7.36 -24.98 -5.77
C SER A 193 -8.04 -23.85 -5.01
N ALA A 194 -8.95 -23.15 -5.68
CA ALA A 194 -9.75 -22.10 -5.07
C ALA A 194 -10.55 -22.63 -3.86
N ARG A 195 -11.07 -23.86 -3.93
CA ARG A 195 -11.79 -24.45 -2.80
C ARG A 195 -10.88 -24.62 -1.59
N LYS A 196 -9.66 -25.13 -1.76
CA LYS A 196 -8.72 -25.25 -0.63
C LYS A 196 -8.35 -23.89 -0.06
N ILE A 197 -8.02 -22.94 -0.94
CA ILE A 197 -7.64 -21.58 -0.55
C ILE A 197 -8.77 -20.92 0.25
N TYR A 198 -10.00 -20.90 -0.27
CA TYR A 198 -11.09 -20.15 0.36
C TYR A 198 -11.82 -20.91 1.46
N TRP A 199 -11.97 -22.24 1.34
CA TRP A 199 -12.67 -23.05 2.33
C TRP A 199 -11.75 -23.49 3.45
N GLU A 200 -10.61 -24.13 3.16
CA GLU A 200 -9.77 -24.71 4.20
C GLU A 200 -9.08 -23.60 5.01
N GLN A 201 -8.52 -22.57 4.36
CA GLN A 201 -7.90 -21.45 5.09
C GLN A 201 -8.94 -20.61 5.83
N GLY A 202 -10.08 -20.31 5.19
CA GLY A 202 -11.15 -19.50 5.76
C GLY A 202 -11.95 -20.17 6.88
N THR A 203 -11.84 -21.49 7.04
CA THR A 203 -12.42 -22.22 8.18
C THR A 203 -11.41 -22.53 9.30
N CYS A 204 -10.10 -22.42 9.01
CA CYS A 204 -9.04 -22.64 10.00
C CYS A 204 -8.76 -21.43 10.89
N GLN A 205 -9.10 -20.21 10.47
CA GLN A 205 -8.85 -18.99 11.26
C GLN A 205 -10.06 -18.66 12.15
N GLU A 206 -11.20 -18.31 11.54
CA GLU A 206 -12.50 -18.16 12.18
C GLU A 206 -13.56 -18.46 11.14
N LEU A 207 -14.61 -19.22 11.47
CA LEU A 207 -15.61 -19.63 10.49
C LEU A 207 -16.34 -18.41 9.91
N GLY A 208 -16.14 -18.12 8.62
CA GLY A 208 -16.64 -16.90 7.97
C GLY A 208 -15.64 -15.76 7.90
N GLY A 209 -14.42 -15.96 8.39
CA GLY A 209 -13.32 -15.00 8.32
C GLY A 209 -12.67 -14.93 6.94
N TRP A 210 -11.59 -14.16 6.87
CA TRP A 210 -10.77 -14.07 5.66
C TRP A 210 -10.05 -15.40 5.36
N PRO A 211 -9.87 -15.81 4.08
CA PRO A 211 -10.28 -15.14 2.83
C PRO A 211 -11.71 -15.47 2.38
N LEU A 212 -12.50 -16.22 3.16
CA LEU A 212 -13.82 -16.71 2.75
C LEU A 212 -14.82 -15.56 2.51
N ASN A 213 -14.85 -14.58 3.42
CA ASN A 213 -15.73 -13.41 3.32
C ASN A 213 -15.45 -12.50 2.10
N VAL A 214 -14.26 -12.59 1.49
CA VAL A 214 -13.96 -11.85 0.25
C VAL A 214 -14.76 -12.43 -0.93
N VAL A 215 -14.95 -13.75 -0.94
CA VAL A 215 -15.68 -14.45 -2.00
C VAL A 215 -17.18 -14.46 -1.72
N VAL A 216 -17.56 -14.63 -0.46
CA VAL A 216 -18.96 -14.65 0.00
C VAL A 216 -19.09 -13.67 1.18
N PRO A 217 -19.33 -12.38 0.94
CA PRO A 217 -19.42 -11.37 2.00
C PRO A 217 -20.57 -11.57 2.98
N ASP A 218 -21.57 -12.37 2.59
CA ASP A 218 -22.78 -12.73 3.32
C ASP A 218 -22.75 -14.19 3.81
N ILE A 219 -21.56 -14.75 4.06
CA ILE A 219 -21.36 -16.17 4.39
C ILE A 219 -22.14 -16.59 5.64
N GLU A 220 -22.33 -15.68 6.60
CA GLU A 220 -23.09 -15.86 7.83
C GLU A 220 -24.55 -16.22 7.55
N ALA A 221 -25.16 -15.65 6.50
CA ALA A 221 -26.54 -15.98 6.13
C ALA A 221 -26.67 -17.45 5.68
N TYR A 222 -25.68 -17.96 4.94
CA TYR A 222 -25.66 -19.38 4.53
C TYR A 222 -25.38 -20.31 5.72
N LEU A 223 -24.63 -19.84 6.71
CA LEU A 223 -24.42 -20.56 7.97
C LEU A 223 -25.73 -20.66 8.77
N ASP A 224 -26.50 -19.58 8.84
CA ASP A 224 -27.78 -19.56 9.57
C ASP A 224 -28.84 -20.46 8.92
N GLU A 225 -28.88 -20.51 7.58
CA GLU A 225 -29.87 -21.32 6.84
C GLU A 225 -29.55 -22.83 6.82
N GLY A 226 -28.26 -23.20 6.76
CA GLY A 226 -27.86 -24.59 6.46
C GLY A 226 -26.59 -25.08 7.16
N GLY A 227 -26.10 -24.33 8.15
CA GLY A 227 -24.83 -24.61 8.83
C GLY A 227 -23.66 -24.66 7.85
N LEU A 228 -22.66 -25.50 8.17
CA LEU A 228 -21.47 -25.68 7.34
C LEU A 228 -21.78 -26.13 5.90
N ASN A 229 -22.85 -26.90 5.70
CA ASN A 229 -23.25 -27.35 4.37
C ASN A 229 -23.86 -26.21 3.55
N GLY A 230 -24.63 -25.33 4.19
CA GLY A 230 -25.12 -24.11 3.58
C GLY A 230 -23.98 -23.20 3.12
N ALA A 231 -23.03 -22.91 4.02
CA ALA A 231 -21.85 -22.12 3.72
C ALA A 231 -20.98 -22.73 2.60
N ALA A 232 -20.76 -24.06 2.62
CA ALA A 232 -20.02 -24.74 1.58
C ALA A 232 -20.71 -24.61 0.22
N SER A 233 -22.04 -24.69 0.21
CA SER A 233 -22.85 -24.53 -1.01
C SER A 233 -22.82 -23.09 -1.52
N GLY A 234 -22.87 -22.10 -0.61
CA GLY A 234 -22.75 -20.68 -0.91
C GLY A 234 -21.40 -20.35 -1.56
N LEU A 235 -20.31 -20.86 -0.98
CA LEU A 235 -18.96 -20.74 -1.56
C LEU A 235 -18.88 -21.44 -2.91
N ASP A 236 -19.27 -22.72 -2.99
CA ASP A 236 -19.20 -23.48 -4.23
C ASP A 236 -19.94 -22.72 -5.33
N ARG A 237 -21.14 -22.16 -5.07
CA ARG A 237 -21.88 -21.35 -6.04
C ARG A 237 -21.06 -20.20 -6.61
N LYS A 238 -20.30 -19.48 -5.78
CA LYS A 238 -19.41 -18.40 -6.22
C LYS A 238 -18.19 -18.91 -6.97
N LEU A 239 -17.58 -19.99 -6.51
CA LEU A 239 -16.41 -20.57 -7.17
C LEU A 239 -16.76 -21.28 -8.50
N LYS A 240 -18.03 -21.60 -8.79
CA LYS A 240 -18.42 -22.14 -10.11
C LYS A 240 -18.48 -21.07 -11.20
N GLU A 241 -18.58 -19.80 -10.81
CA GLU A 241 -18.69 -18.70 -11.76
C GLU A 241 -17.44 -18.68 -12.65
N ASP A 242 -17.64 -18.70 -13.96
CA ASP A 242 -16.57 -18.82 -14.96
C ASP A 242 -16.93 -18.09 -16.26
N TYR A 243 -15.94 -17.87 -17.13
CA TYR A 243 -16.15 -17.23 -18.43
C TYR A 243 -15.51 -18.02 -19.58
N THR A 244 -15.96 -17.73 -20.79
CA THR A 244 -15.47 -18.34 -22.04
C THR A 244 -14.96 -17.27 -23.00
N GLU A 245 -14.42 -17.68 -24.15
CA GLU A 245 -13.97 -16.75 -25.20
C GLU A 245 -15.12 -15.91 -25.77
N GLU A 246 -16.36 -16.38 -25.65
CA GLU A 246 -17.56 -15.65 -26.07
C GLU A 246 -18.04 -14.63 -25.03
N THR A 247 -17.50 -14.66 -23.80
CA THR A 247 -17.93 -13.73 -22.74
C THR A 247 -17.36 -12.33 -23.01
N PRO A 248 -18.18 -11.25 -22.99
CA PRO A 248 -17.70 -9.90 -23.26
C PRO A 248 -16.59 -9.47 -22.29
N SER A 249 -15.51 -8.87 -22.82
CA SER A 249 -14.37 -8.41 -21.99
C SER A 249 -14.78 -7.47 -20.87
N GLN A 250 -15.74 -6.58 -21.11
CA GLN A 250 -16.27 -5.68 -20.08
C GLN A 250 -16.95 -6.44 -18.94
N GLU A 251 -17.66 -7.53 -19.23
CA GLU A 251 -18.24 -8.39 -18.20
C GLU A 251 -17.14 -9.12 -17.44
N VAL A 252 -16.16 -9.68 -18.15
CA VAL A 252 -15.01 -10.34 -17.54
C VAL A 252 -14.33 -9.39 -16.56
N SER A 253 -13.98 -8.17 -16.98
CA SER A 253 -13.28 -7.17 -16.15
C SER A 253 -14.14 -6.54 -15.04
N SER A 254 -15.48 -6.62 -15.12
CA SER A 254 -16.38 -5.98 -14.15
C SER A 254 -16.35 -6.60 -12.74
N ARG A 255 -15.85 -7.83 -12.61
CA ARG A 255 -15.85 -8.59 -11.36
C ARG A 255 -14.67 -9.54 -11.26
N GLN A 256 -14.53 -10.18 -10.11
CA GLN A 256 -13.53 -11.22 -9.87
C GLN A 256 -14.11 -12.62 -10.11
N TRP A 257 -13.28 -13.54 -10.58
CA TRP A 257 -13.65 -14.92 -10.92
C TRP A 257 -12.87 -15.89 -10.03
N TYR A 258 -13.18 -15.87 -8.74
CA TYR A 258 -12.38 -16.50 -7.68
C TYR A 258 -12.14 -18.01 -7.86
N GLY A 259 -13.03 -18.73 -8.54
CA GLY A 259 -12.88 -20.16 -8.80
C GLY A 259 -12.17 -20.55 -10.10
N ARG A 260 -11.84 -19.56 -10.93
CA ARG A 260 -11.17 -19.78 -12.21
C ARG A 260 -9.71 -20.20 -12.00
N CYS A 261 -9.22 -21.06 -12.88
CA CYS A 261 -7.84 -21.51 -12.90
C CYS A 261 -6.91 -20.31 -13.15
N VAL A 262 -5.93 -20.11 -12.27
CA VAL A 262 -4.94 -19.02 -12.38
C VAL A 262 -4.22 -18.99 -13.73
N PHE A 263 -4.00 -20.14 -14.38
CA PHE A 263 -3.35 -20.23 -15.69
C PHE A 263 -4.28 -19.99 -16.88
N GLU A 264 -5.60 -20.04 -16.67
CA GLU A 264 -6.62 -19.74 -17.71
C GLU A 264 -7.26 -18.36 -17.47
N SER A 265 -6.80 -17.63 -16.46
CA SER A 265 -7.24 -16.27 -16.16
C SER A 265 -6.67 -15.26 -17.16
N ASP A 266 -7.29 -14.09 -17.22
CA ASP A 266 -6.84 -12.91 -17.96
C ASP A 266 -5.81 -12.09 -17.17
N SER A 267 -5.08 -12.72 -16.23
CA SER A 267 -4.11 -11.99 -15.41
C SER A 267 -3.00 -11.43 -16.30
N ASP A 268 -2.69 -10.14 -16.13
CA ASP A 268 -1.61 -9.44 -16.83
C ASP A 268 -0.59 -8.80 -15.86
N VAL A 269 -0.91 -8.81 -14.57
CA VAL A 269 -0.10 -8.24 -13.49
C VAL A 269 1.16 -9.09 -13.21
N CYS A 270 2.27 -8.44 -12.81
CA CYS A 270 3.54 -9.11 -12.51
C CYS A 270 3.42 -10.15 -11.37
N ASP A 271 3.99 -11.34 -11.58
CA ASP A 271 4.18 -12.37 -10.54
C ASP A 271 5.61 -12.43 -9.98
N ASP A 272 6.54 -11.76 -10.66
CA ASP A 272 7.89 -11.49 -10.20
C ASP A 272 8.30 -10.07 -10.62
N GLN A 273 8.68 -9.24 -9.66
CA GLN A 273 9.06 -7.86 -9.87
C GLN A 273 10.20 -7.47 -8.92
N THR A 274 11.24 -6.86 -9.49
CA THR A 274 12.37 -6.28 -8.75
C THR A 274 12.43 -4.78 -8.97
N VAL A 275 12.58 -4.02 -7.89
CA VAL A 275 12.77 -2.58 -7.89
C VAL A 275 14.14 -2.27 -7.30
N HIS A 276 14.95 -1.51 -8.02
CA HIS A 276 16.23 -1.02 -7.56
C HIS A 276 16.14 0.48 -7.30
N ILE A 277 16.57 0.88 -6.11
CA ILE A 277 16.62 2.27 -5.67
C ILE A 277 18.07 2.59 -5.30
N THR A 278 18.58 3.70 -5.81
CA THR A 278 19.96 4.15 -5.55
C THR A 278 19.98 5.54 -4.95
N TRP A 279 21.02 5.79 -4.17
CA TRP A 279 21.42 7.09 -3.66
C TRP A 279 22.91 7.27 -4.00
N ASP A 280 23.28 8.46 -4.47
CA ASP A 280 24.66 8.82 -4.85
C ASP A 280 25.30 9.63 -3.73
N ASP A 281 26.63 9.57 -3.59
CA ASP A 281 27.35 10.32 -2.56
C ASP A 281 26.93 11.80 -2.53
N ASP A 282 26.61 12.28 -1.33
CA ASP A 282 26.32 13.67 -1.04
C ASP A 282 27.47 14.21 -0.18
N GLU A 283 28.56 14.60 -0.87
CA GLU A 283 29.76 15.12 -0.23
C GLU A 283 29.48 16.31 0.71
N PRO A 284 28.64 17.32 0.35
CA PRO A 284 28.32 18.42 1.25
C PRO A 284 27.76 18.01 2.62
N SER A 285 26.96 16.93 2.67
CA SER A 285 26.40 16.41 3.92
C SER A 285 27.20 15.24 4.51
N GLY A 286 28.22 14.75 3.81
CA GLY A 286 29.01 13.57 4.18
C GLY A 286 28.22 12.25 4.10
N ARG A 287 27.04 12.24 3.46
CA ARG A 287 26.21 11.04 3.33
C ARG A 287 26.71 10.18 2.18
N MET A 288 27.02 8.92 2.49
CA MET A 288 27.55 7.98 1.50
C MET A 288 26.47 7.44 0.56
N ALA A 289 26.89 7.04 -0.64
CA ALA A 289 26.06 6.29 -1.58
C ALA A 289 25.53 5.01 -0.94
N LYS A 290 24.30 4.65 -1.30
CA LYS A 290 23.64 3.43 -0.82
C LYS A 290 22.67 2.89 -1.85
N ARG A 291 22.26 1.64 -1.69
CA ARG A 291 21.38 0.93 -2.63
C ARG A 291 20.39 0.09 -1.87
N ALA A 292 19.18 0.00 -2.39
CA ALA A 292 18.16 -0.90 -1.90
C ALA A 292 17.54 -1.67 -3.07
N THR A 293 17.25 -2.95 -2.84
CA THR A 293 16.55 -3.79 -3.79
C THR A 293 15.30 -4.32 -3.10
N PHE A 294 14.14 -4.02 -3.67
CA PHE A 294 12.87 -4.58 -3.25
C PHE A 294 12.49 -5.66 -4.27
N HIS A 295 12.33 -6.90 -3.81
CA HIS A 295 11.92 -8.02 -4.65
C HIS A 295 10.58 -8.54 -4.16
N MET A 296 9.61 -8.57 -5.05
CA MET A 296 8.28 -9.12 -4.83
C MET A 296 8.10 -10.30 -5.78
N THR A 297 7.76 -11.45 -5.22
CA THR A 297 7.59 -12.69 -5.97
C THR A 297 6.41 -13.47 -5.41
N ALA A 298 5.69 -14.18 -6.28
CA ALA A 298 4.56 -15.01 -5.90
C ALA A 298 4.97 -16.28 -5.12
N PHE A 299 6.25 -16.66 -5.13
CA PHE A 299 6.75 -17.90 -4.55
C PHE A 299 7.59 -17.65 -3.30
N THR A 300 6.94 -17.40 -2.17
CA THR A 300 7.59 -17.21 -0.87
C THR A 300 7.39 -18.44 0.03
N GLN A 301 8.34 -18.67 0.96
CA GLN A 301 8.25 -19.79 1.93
C GLN A 301 7.15 -19.61 2.98
N GLY A 302 6.73 -18.37 3.23
CA GLY A 302 5.64 -18.02 4.11
C GLY A 302 4.72 -17.01 3.43
N VAL A 303 3.44 -17.07 3.77
CA VAL A 303 2.49 -16.02 3.40
C VAL A 303 2.84 -14.79 4.28
N CYS A 304 2.72 -13.57 3.73
CA CYS A 304 3.13 -12.24 4.27
C CYS A 304 4.43 -12.12 5.12
N THR A 305 5.32 -13.10 5.10
CA THR A 305 6.63 -12.98 5.75
C THR A 305 7.54 -12.09 4.93
N LYS A 306 7.88 -10.92 5.48
CA LYS A 306 8.85 -10.02 4.87
C LYS A 306 10.26 -10.43 5.29
N GLN A 307 11.14 -10.62 4.31
CA GLN A 307 12.55 -10.82 4.57
C GLN A 307 13.30 -9.52 4.31
N THR A 308 14.14 -9.11 5.24
CA THR A 308 14.96 -7.91 5.09
C THR A 308 16.38 -8.22 5.50
N LYS A 309 17.33 -7.85 4.63
CA LYS A 309 18.76 -7.93 4.88
C LYS A 309 19.37 -6.56 4.70
N ILE A 310 20.10 -6.10 5.70
CA ILE A 310 20.79 -4.81 5.69
C ILE A 310 22.26 -5.09 5.90
N PHE A 311 23.10 -4.57 5.01
CA PHE A 311 24.55 -4.72 5.08
C PHE A 311 25.18 -3.39 5.42
N GLY A 312 26.16 -3.40 6.32
CA GLY A 312 26.93 -2.23 6.71
C GLY A 312 28.39 -2.57 6.93
N THR A 313 29.20 -1.54 7.18
CA THR A 313 30.66 -1.70 7.37
C THR A 313 31.04 -2.50 8.62
N ARG A 314 30.11 -2.66 9.57
CA ARG A 314 30.34 -3.33 10.85
C ARG A 314 29.63 -4.69 10.97
N GLY A 315 28.92 -5.12 9.93
CA GLY A 315 28.18 -6.38 9.95
C GLY A 315 26.88 -6.31 9.13
N GLU A 316 26.00 -7.26 9.38
CA GLU A 316 24.72 -7.40 8.70
C GLU A 316 23.57 -7.60 9.69
N ILE A 317 22.37 -7.17 9.30
CA ILE A 317 21.13 -7.40 10.03
C ILE A 317 20.21 -8.20 9.12
N GLU A 318 19.70 -9.32 9.63
CA GLU A 318 18.70 -10.13 8.95
C GLU A 318 17.44 -10.28 9.80
N THR A 319 16.29 -10.09 9.16
CA THR A 319 14.97 -10.41 9.73
C THR A 319 14.15 -11.18 8.71
N ASN A 320 13.37 -12.14 9.21
CA ASN A 320 12.48 -12.99 8.43
C ASN A 320 10.99 -12.68 8.68
N GLY A 321 10.70 -11.52 9.29
CA GLY A 321 9.34 -11.08 9.57
C GLY A 321 8.66 -11.80 10.74
N LYS A 322 9.32 -12.76 11.40
CA LYS A 322 8.80 -13.47 12.58
C LYS A 322 9.52 -12.98 13.84
N SER A 323 8.95 -11.98 14.52
CA SER A 323 9.20 -11.49 15.91
C SER A 323 10.59 -11.62 16.59
N ARG A 324 11.69 -11.92 15.89
CA ARG A 324 13.07 -11.94 16.39
C ARG A 324 14.06 -11.59 15.27
N CYS A 325 14.66 -10.42 15.35
CA CYS A 325 15.89 -10.12 14.61
C CYS A 325 17.04 -10.94 15.22
N GLN A 326 17.82 -11.65 14.40
CA GLN A 326 19.09 -12.24 14.83
C GLN A 326 20.22 -11.32 14.35
N GLN A 327 20.96 -10.74 15.28
CA GLN A 327 22.21 -10.04 14.99
C GLN A 327 23.33 -11.09 14.98
N ARG A 328 24.09 -11.17 13.90
CA ARG A 328 25.31 -12.01 13.80
C ARG A 328 26.54 -11.12 13.77
#